data_AF-A0A4S4MR41-F1
#
_entry.id   AF-A0A4S4MR41-F1
#
_cell.length_a   1.000
_cell.length_b   1.000
_cell.length_c   1.000
_cell.angle_alpha   90.00
_cell.angle_beta   90.00
_cell.angle_gamma   90.00
#
_symmetry.space_group_name_H-M   'P 1'
#
loop_
_entity.id
_entity.type
_entity.pdbx_description
1 polymer ?
#
loop_
_entity_poly.entity_id
_entity_poly.type
_entity_poly.pdbx_seq_one_letter_code
_entity_poly.pdbx_strand_id
1 'polypeptide(L)'
;MLENDYPMPSYVADVFDKPERWVETPRVEDKEPVLKRRILSMDCEMCLTEDGKQLARVCMIDYESGIVVYDKLVKPEKPITDYLTRWSGITAESIASATSTFDEVQNHVLSVLSATPTPVLLGHSLESDLKTLQICHPYVIDTAIIYHHPRGRPLKPGLAWLTKKWCEREIQNRGEGGHDPEEDARACLDLLKKKVVNGSGYGQFKTDYESLFERMSRAKGGAIRSAVVDRGNPASWHGSKATTTVACKTDEDVLNGLLDVAPSHNFIFGRFTGVADASGWIVSRTTGEVVQDAIAETSSPPSADMSGALTAINANLERLYAALAPRSALVIFTGHSDPRRMAHLNSRKNAFETAIKSAKNLEELAPELRWSSADGRSLEGEVMKAKRGLLFLGIKEA
;
A
#
# COMPACT_ATOMS: atom_id res chain seq x y z
N MET A 1 -9.04 1.76 -6.64
CA MET A 1 -10.05 0.98 -7.38
C MET A 1 -9.41 0.21 -8.52
N LEU A 2 -8.83 0.83 -9.57
CA LEU A 2 -8.15 0.11 -10.67
C LEU A 2 -7.10 -0.92 -10.20
N GLU A 3 -6.18 -0.52 -9.32
CA GLU A 3 -5.16 -1.42 -8.76
C GLU A 3 -5.73 -2.58 -7.91
N ASN A 4 -7.01 -2.52 -7.56
CA ASN A 4 -7.70 -3.51 -6.71
C ASN A 4 -8.83 -4.21 -7.48
N ASP A 5 -8.80 -4.15 -8.82
CA ASP A 5 -9.70 -4.93 -9.70
C ASP A 5 -11.20 -4.70 -9.44
N TYR A 6 -11.54 -3.44 -9.17
CA TYR A 6 -12.93 -3.00 -9.05
C TYR A 6 -13.58 -2.83 -10.44
N PRO A 7 -14.86 -3.23 -10.60
CA PRO A 7 -15.60 -2.93 -11.82
C PRO A 7 -15.95 -1.44 -11.90
N MET A 8 -15.29 -0.75 -12.81
CA MET A 8 -15.46 0.69 -13.00
C MET A 8 -16.55 0.97 -14.05
N PRO A 9 -17.37 2.02 -13.89
CA PRO A 9 -18.26 2.46 -14.94
C PRO A 9 -17.50 2.86 -16.21
N SER A 10 -18.10 2.60 -17.37
CA SER A 10 -17.50 2.87 -18.68
C SER A 10 -17.04 4.32 -18.84
N TYR A 11 -17.82 5.28 -18.32
CA TYR A 11 -17.51 6.70 -18.39
C TYR A 11 -16.40 7.17 -17.42
N VAL A 12 -15.88 6.30 -16.55
CA VAL A 12 -14.76 6.59 -15.65
C VAL A 12 -13.45 6.03 -16.18
N ALA A 13 -13.48 4.82 -16.76
CA ALA A 13 -12.30 4.16 -17.29
C ALA A 13 -12.68 3.09 -18.33
N ASP A 14 -12.02 3.11 -19.50
CA ASP A 14 -12.20 2.14 -20.58
C ASP A 14 -11.48 0.80 -20.34
N VAL A 15 -11.35 0.40 -19.07
CA VAL A 15 -10.51 -0.76 -18.67
C VAL A 15 -11.34 -2.03 -18.47
N PHE A 16 -12.64 -1.89 -18.19
CA PHE A 16 -13.54 -3.01 -17.93
C PHE A 16 -14.56 -3.14 -19.06
N ASP A 17 -14.48 -4.25 -19.81
CA ASP A 17 -15.45 -4.56 -20.86
C ASP A 17 -16.71 -5.16 -20.22
N LYS A 18 -17.79 -4.38 -20.19
CA LYS A 18 -18.97 -4.64 -19.39
C LYS A 18 -19.80 -5.79 -20.01
N PRO A 19 -19.96 -6.94 -19.32
CA PRO A 19 -20.79 -8.03 -19.82
C PRO A 19 -22.28 -7.66 -19.91
N GLU A 20 -23.07 -8.40 -20.70
CA GLU A 20 -24.44 -8.04 -21.07
C GLU A 20 -25.40 -7.83 -19.87
N ARG A 21 -25.28 -8.63 -18.80
CA ARG A 21 -26.11 -8.50 -17.57
C ARG A 21 -25.61 -7.45 -16.57
N TRP A 22 -24.47 -6.83 -16.82
CA TRP A 22 -23.91 -5.84 -15.90
C TRP A 22 -24.53 -4.47 -16.10
N VAL A 23 -24.83 -3.82 -14.98
CA VAL A 23 -25.39 -2.47 -14.95
C VAL A 23 -24.37 -1.49 -14.38
N GLU A 24 -24.48 -0.22 -14.75
CA GLU A 24 -23.62 0.83 -14.21
C GLU A 24 -24.48 1.97 -13.69
N THR A 25 -24.07 2.59 -12.58
CA THR A 25 -24.75 3.80 -12.10
C THR A 25 -24.66 4.90 -13.15
N PRO A 26 -25.71 5.73 -13.33
CA PRO A 26 -25.70 6.76 -14.35
C PRO A 26 -24.61 7.81 -14.10
N ARG A 27 -24.04 8.34 -15.19
CA ARG A 27 -23.17 9.52 -15.11
C ARG A 27 -24.03 10.74 -14.80
N VAL A 28 -23.86 11.27 -13.59
CA VAL A 28 -24.45 12.56 -13.19
C VAL A 28 -23.36 13.61 -13.27
N GLU A 29 -23.57 14.63 -14.10
CA GLU A 29 -22.69 15.80 -14.12
C GLU A 29 -23.09 16.74 -12.99
N ASP A 30 -22.23 16.82 -11.99
CA ASP A 30 -22.39 17.75 -10.87
C ASP A 30 -22.18 19.18 -11.40
N LYS A 31 -23.28 19.91 -11.64
CA LYS A 31 -23.24 21.30 -12.13
C LYS A 31 -22.59 22.27 -11.14
N GLU A 32 -22.58 21.90 -9.85
CA GLU A 32 -22.03 22.67 -8.74
C GLU A 32 -21.22 21.73 -7.83
N PRO A 33 -20.22 22.23 -7.08
CA PRO A 33 -19.45 21.40 -6.16
C PRO A 33 -20.37 20.78 -5.10
N VAL A 34 -20.50 19.45 -5.14
CA VAL A 34 -21.32 18.69 -4.19
C VAL A 34 -20.68 18.76 -2.80
N LEU A 35 -21.31 19.53 -1.92
CA LEU A 35 -20.85 19.72 -0.53
C LEU A 35 -21.03 18.48 0.35
N LYS A 36 -22.03 17.63 0.06
CA LYS A 36 -22.31 16.41 0.83
C LYS A 36 -22.89 15.32 -0.09
N ARG A 37 -22.28 14.13 -0.08
CA ARG A 37 -22.84 12.92 -0.68
C ARG A 37 -23.39 12.01 0.41
N ARG A 38 -24.44 11.27 0.09
CA ARG A 38 -24.93 10.19 0.94
C ARG A 38 -23.90 9.06 0.96
N ILE A 39 -23.64 8.47 2.12
CA ILE A 39 -22.77 7.31 2.26
C ILE A 39 -23.65 6.11 2.65
N LEU A 40 -23.49 5.00 1.92
CA LEU A 40 -24.22 3.76 2.14
C LEU A 40 -23.22 2.65 2.41
N SER A 41 -23.27 2.08 3.62
CA SER A 41 -22.50 0.87 3.93
C SER A 41 -23.20 -0.34 3.33
N MET A 42 -22.47 -1.26 2.73
CA MET A 42 -23.01 -2.46 2.11
C MET A 42 -22.11 -3.65 2.39
N ASP A 43 -22.74 -4.80 2.55
CA ASP A 43 -22.08 -6.10 2.59
C ASP A 43 -23.01 -7.15 1.97
N CYS A 44 -22.41 -8.12 1.27
CA CYS A 44 -23.12 -9.20 0.59
C CYS A 44 -22.61 -10.56 1.05
N GLU A 45 -23.56 -11.49 1.19
CA GLU A 45 -23.26 -12.90 1.36
C GLU A 45 -23.47 -13.65 0.05
N MET A 46 -22.60 -14.62 -0.20
CA MET A 46 -22.61 -15.43 -1.42
C MET A 46 -22.77 -16.92 -1.13
N CYS A 47 -23.24 -17.63 -2.14
CA CYS A 47 -23.24 -19.09 -2.22
C CYS A 47 -22.53 -19.54 -3.51
N LEU A 48 -22.24 -20.83 -3.65
CA LEU A 48 -21.71 -21.41 -4.88
C LEU A 48 -22.78 -22.14 -5.67
N THR A 49 -22.77 -21.91 -6.97
CA THR A 49 -23.50 -22.67 -7.98
C THR A 49 -22.53 -23.20 -9.03
N GLU A 50 -23.03 -23.90 -10.05
CA GLU A 50 -22.20 -24.33 -11.19
C GLU A 50 -21.57 -23.15 -11.97
N ASP A 51 -22.11 -21.94 -11.86
CA ASP A 51 -21.56 -20.72 -12.50
C ASP A 51 -20.58 -19.98 -11.58
N GLY A 52 -20.27 -20.53 -10.41
CA GLY A 52 -19.39 -19.91 -9.42
C GLY A 52 -20.16 -19.20 -8.30
N LYS A 53 -19.58 -18.12 -7.77
CA LYS A 53 -20.18 -17.37 -6.65
C LYS A 53 -21.39 -16.56 -7.10
N GLN A 54 -22.52 -16.72 -6.41
CA GLN A 54 -23.74 -15.96 -6.63
C GLN A 54 -24.24 -15.32 -5.34
N LEU A 55 -24.93 -14.18 -5.48
CA LEU A 55 -25.50 -13.42 -4.38
C LEU A 55 -26.57 -14.24 -3.65
N ALA A 56 -26.50 -14.26 -2.33
CA ALA A 56 -27.43 -14.97 -1.45
C ALA A 56 -28.09 -14.05 -0.42
N ARG A 57 -27.41 -12.98 0.02
CA ARG A 57 -28.00 -11.90 0.84
C ARG A 57 -27.27 -10.59 0.56
N VAL A 58 -27.96 -9.46 0.66
CA VAL A 58 -27.35 -8.13 0.64
C VAL A 58 -27.95 -7.29 1.75
N CYS A 59 -27.10 -6.55 2.47
CA CYS A 59 -27.53 -5.55 3.44
C CYS A 59 -26.93 -4.20 3.08
N MET A 60 -27.73 -3.14 3.16
CA MET A 60 -27.33 -1.75 2.98
C MET A 60 -27.80 -0.92 4.17
N ILE A 61 -26.91 -0.09 4.69
CA ILE A 61 -27.14 0.75 5.87
C ILE A 61 -26.74 2.18 5.55
N ASP A 62 -27.62 3.12 5.89
CA ASP A 62 -27.33 4.54 5.75
C ASP A 62 -26.34 5.01 6.82
N TYR A 63 -25.26 5.67 6.39
CA TYR A 63 -24.15 6.04 7.30
C TYR A 63 -24.55 7.06 8.37
N GLU A 64 -25.37 8.04 7.99
CA GLU A 64 -25.74 9.16 8.86
C GLU A 64 -26.74 8.70 9.92
N SER A 65 -27.80 8.02 9.50
CA SER A 65 -28.87 7.55 10.39
C SER A 65 -28.54 6.23 11.09
N GLY A 66 -27.65 5.40 10.52
CA GLY A 66 -27.38 4.05 11.00
C GLY A 66 -28.51 3.05 10.75
N ILE A 67 -29.51 3.43 9.95
CA ILE A 67 -30.70 2.63 9.66
C ILE A 67 -30.42 1.67 8.50
N VAL A 68 -30.86 0.42 8.63
CA VAL A 68 -30.87 -0.55 7.53
C VAL A 68 -31.90 -0.09 6.50
N VAL A 69 -31.42 0.25 5.30
CA VAL A 69 -32.27 0.74 4.21
C VAL A 69 -32.68 -0.37 3.26
N TYR A 70 -31.92 -1.46 3.24
CA TYR A 70 -32.23 -2.64 2.44
C TYR A 70 -31.56 -3.87 3.07
N ASP A 71 -32.32 -4.94 3.31
CA ASP A 71 -31.78 -6.24 3.70
C ASP A 71 -32.64 -7.32 3.06
N LYS A 72 -32.04 -8.11 2.16
CA LYS A 72 -32.75 -9.11 1.39
C LYS A 72 -31.94 -10.36 1.16
N LEU A 73 -32.57 -11.50 1.43
CA LEU A 73 -32.17 -12.80 0.92
C LEU A 73 -32.54 -12.89 -0.56
N VAL A 74 -31.64 -13.48 -1.34
CA VAL A 74 -31.74 -13.59 -2.80
C VAL A 74 -31.80 -15.06 -3.14
N LYS A 75 -32.76 -15.45 -3.96
CA LYS A 75 -32.87 -16.80 -4.49
C LYS A 75 -31.97 -16.94 -5.72
N PRO A 76 -30.92 -17.78 -5.68
CA PRO A 76 -30.08 -18.01 -6.85
C PRO A 76 -30.87 -18.65 -8.00
N GLU A 77 -30.50 -18.31 -9.23
CA GLU A 77 -31.17 -18.82 -10.43
C GLU A 77 -30.89 -20.32 -10.64
N LYS A 78 -29.69 -20.75 -10.23
CA LYS A 78 -29.23 -22.14 -10.35
C LYS A 78 -29.20 -22.84 -9.00
N PRO A 79 -29.27 -24.19 -8.98
CA PRO A 79 -29.12 -24.95 -7.75
C PRO A 79 -27.81 -24.62 -7.03
N ILE A 80 -27.91 -24.41 -5.72
CA ILE A 80 -26.76 -24.17 -4.85
C ILE A 80 -26.02 -25.50 -4.65
N THR A 81 -24.73 -25.51 -4.96
CA THR A 81 -23.84 -26.65 -4.72
C THR A 81 -23.18 -26.57 -3.35
N ASP A 82 -22.94 -25.37 -2.84
CA ASP A 82 -22.41 -25.10 -1.50
C ASP A 82 -22.94 -23.75 -0.99
N TYR A 83 -23.54 -23.75 0.19
CA TYR A 83 -24.10 -22.54 0.82
C TYR A 83 -23.03 -21.62 1.39
N LEU A 84 -21.79 -22.10 1.53
CA LEU A 84 -20.70 -21.40 2.20
C LEU A 84 -21.05 -21.01 3.64
N THR A 85 -21.92 -21.76 4.32
CA THR A 85 -22.53 -21.37 5.61
C THR A 85 -21.52 -20.90 6.65
N ARG A 86 -20.34 -21.54 6.73
CA ARG A 86 -19.26 -21.14 7.65
C ARG A 86 -18.76 -19.71 7.43
N TRP A 87 -18.85 -19.20 6.21
CA TRP A 87 -18.44 -17.85 5.85
C TRP A 87 -19.64 -16.93 5.69
N SER A 88 -20.76 -17.43 5.16
CA SER A 88 -21.88 -16.60 4.73
C SER A 88 -23.07 -16.54 5.69
N GLY A 89 -23.14 -17.48 6.63
CA GLY A 89 -24.30 -17.67 7.50
C GLY A 89 -25.57 -18.14 6.77
N ILE A 90 -25.48 -18.37 5.45
CA ILE A 90 -26.60 -18.82 4.63
C ILE A 90 -26.82 -20.31 4.84
N THR A 91 -28.07 -20.71 5.06
CA THR A 91 -28.48 -22.12 5.18
C THR A 91 -29.51 -22.49 4.12
N ALA A 92 -29.73 -23.80 3.94
CA ALA A 92 -30.78 -24.28 3.03
C ALA A 92 -32.16 -23.77 3.44
N GLU A 93 -32.43 -23.72 4.74
CA GLU A 93 -33.68 -23.23 5.31
C GLU A 93 -33.87 -21.73 5.08
N SER A 94 -32.80 -20.92 5.26
CA SER A 94 -32.89 -19.48 5.04
C SER A 94 -33.20 -19.17 3.57
N ILE A 95 -32.50 -19.81 2.63
CA ILE A 95 -32.72 -19.61 1.19
C ILE A 95 -34.06 -20.17 0.72
N ALA A 96 -34.57 -21.25 1.31
CA ALA A 96 -35.89 -21.78 0.94
C ALA A 96 -37.01 -20.75 1.13
N SER A 97 -36.83 -19.81 2.07
CA SER A 97 -37.76 -18.70 2.31
C SER A 97 -37.54 -17.47 1.42
N ALA A 98 -36.45 -17.43 0.65
CA ALA A 98 -36.11 -16.30 -0.20
C ALA A 98 -37.07 -16.19 -1.38
N THR A 99 -37.72 -15.03 -1.51
CA THR A 99 -38.68 -14.74 -2.58
C THR A 99 -38.10 -13.80 -3.64
N SER A 100 -37.09 -13.01 -3.30
CA SER A 100 -36.49 -12.03 -4.21
C SER A 100 -35.52 -12.68 -5.19
N THR A 101 -35.67 -12.33 -6.46
CA THR A 101 -34.76 -12.76 -7.54
C THR A 101 -33.52 -11.87 -7.60
N PHE A 102 -32.47 -12.35 -8.29
CA PHE A 102 -31.26 -11.57 -8.53
C PHE A 102 -31.57 -10.24 -9.24
N ASP A 103 -32.37 -10.27 -10.30
CA ASP A 103 -32.69 -9.07 -11.10
C ASP A 103 -33.46 -8.03 -10.27
N GLU A 104 -34.40 -8.44 -9.42
CA GLU A 104 -35.14 -7.51 -8.53
C GLU A 104 -34.19 -6.83 -7.54
N VAL A 105 -33.25 -7.58 -6.99
CA VAL A 105 -32.26 -7.07 -6.02
C VAL A 105 -31.25 -6.15 -6.71
N GLN A 106 -30.71 -6.57 -7.86
CA GLN A 106 -29.78 -5.75 -8.65
C GLN A 106 -30.42 -4.42 -9.05
N ASN A 107 -31.65 -4.45 -9.55
CA ASN A 107 -32.40 -3.24 -9.92
C ASN A 107 -32.66 -2.34 -8.71
N HIS A 108 -33.00 -2.91 -7.55
CA HIS A 108 -33.21 -2.13 -6.33
C HIS A 108 -31.92 -1.46 -5.87
N VAL A 109 -30.82 -2.21 -5.76
CA VAL A 109 -29.51 -1.68 -5.36
C VAL A 109 -29.07 -0.59 -6.34
N LEU A 110 -29.18 -0.83 -7.66
CA LEU A 110 -28.87 0.17 -8.67
C LEU A 110 -29.72 1.44 -8.49
N SER A 111 -31.01 1.31 -8.22
CA SER A 111 -31.91 2.47 -8.01
C SER A 111 -31.48 3.32 -6.82
N VAL A 112 -31.06 2.68 -5.72
CA VAL A 112 -30.56 3.35 -4.52
C VAL A 112 -29.25 4.07 -4.83
N LEU A 113 -28.37 3.45 -5.62
CA LEU A 113 -27.07 4.00 -6.02
C LEU A 113 -27.15 5.02 -7.16
N SER A 114 -28.30 5.14 -7.82
CA SER A 114 -28.56 6.12 -8.88
C SER A 114 -29.15 7.44 -8.36
N ALA A 115 -29.23 7.62 -7.03
CA ALA A 115 -29.66 8.88 -6.43
C ALA A 115 -28.71 10.04 -6.81
N THR A 116 -29.23 11.27 -6.81
CA THR A 116 -28.44 12.48 -7.11
C THR A 116 -28.30 13.35 -5.86
N PRO A 117 -27.07 13.73 -5.45
CA PRO A 117 -25.80 13.32 -6.03
C PRO A 117 -25.51 11.82 -5.80
N THR A 118 -24.77 11.21 -6.73
CA THR A 118 -24.39 9.79 -6.69
C THR A 118 -23.83 9.43 -5.30
N PRO A 119 -24.43 8.47 -4.57
CA PRO A 119 -23.95 8.07 -3.26
C PRO A 119 -22.53 7.50 -3.31
N VAL A 120 -21.88 7.45 -2.16
CA VAL A 120 -20.62 6.74 -1.95
C VAL A 120 -20.92 5.42 -1.27
N LEU A 121 -20.45 4.31 -1.85
CA LEU A 121 -20.50 3.00 -1.22
C LEU A 121 -19.36 2.85 -0.20
N LEU A 122 -19.67 2.27 0.95
CA LEU A 122 -18.74 1.91 2.00
C LEU A 122 -18.83 0.40 2.25
N GLY A 123 -17.70 -0.27 2.45
CA GLY A 123 -17.70 -1.70 2.80
C GLY A 123 -16.29 -2.23 3.01
N HIS A 124 -16.11 -3.55 2.90
CA HIS A 124 -14.82 -4.21 3.09
C HIS A 124 -14.53 -5.18 1.94
N SER A 125 -13.54 -4.86 1.10
CA SER A 125 -13.27 -5.60 -0.15
C SER A 125 -14.46 -5.69 -1.10
N LEU A 126 -15.16 -4.56 -1.27
CA LEU A 126 -16.37 -4.43 -2.09
C LEU A 126 -16.19 -4.80 -3.56
N GLU A 127 -14.96 -5.03 -4.05
CA GLU A 127 -14.79 -5.55 -5.40
C GLU A 127 -15.48 -6.90 -5.58
N SER A 128 -15.52 -7.75 -4.54
CA SER A 128 -16.19 -9.06 -4.58
C SER A 128 -17.70 -8.90 -4.64
N ASP A 129 -18.24 -8.00 -3.81
CA ASP A 129 -19.66 -7.66 -3.73
C ASP A 129 -20.16 -7.08 -5.04
N LEU A 130 -19.48 -6.06 -5.58
CA LEU A 130 -19.87 -5.40 -6.82
C LEU A 130 -19.78 -6.33 -8.03
N LYS A 131 -18.81 -7.25 -8.06
CA LYS A 131 -18.73 -8.30 -9.08
C LYS A 131 -19.88 -9.28 -8.99
N THR A 132 -20.27 -9.67 -7.78
CA THR A 132 -21.38 -10.61 -7.56
C THR A 132 -22.71 -9.95 -7.87
N LEU A 133 -22.89 -8.68 -7.52
CA LEU A 133 -24.04 -7.85 -7.90
C LEU A 133 -24.05 -7.47 -9.39
N GLN A 134 -22.92 -7.61 -10.09
CA GLN A 134 -22.73 -7.18 -11.47
C GLN A 134 -23.03 -5.68 -11.66
N ILE A 135 -22.58 -4.85 -10.72
CA ILE A 135 -22.79 -3.40 -10.70
C ILE A 135 -21.45 -2.67 -10.80
N CYS A 136 -21.33 -1.76 -11.76
CA CYS A 136 -20.23 -0.80 -11.82
C CYS A 136 -20.61 0.51 -11.10
N HIS A 137 -19.80 0.95 -10.14
CA HIS A 137 -20.06 2.15 -9.33
C HIS A 137 -18.79 3.00 -9.14
N PRO A 138 -18.85 4.34 -9.30
CA PRO A 138 -17.65 5.18 -9.33
C PRO A 138 -17.06 5.53 -7.96
N TYR A 139 -17.85 5.51 -6.88
CA TYR A 139 -17.44 6.07 -5.59
C TYR A 139 -17.46 5.02 -4.48
N VAL A 140 -16.28 4.48 -4.15
CA VAL A 140 -16.15 3.47 -3.10
C VAL A 140 -15.14 3.90 -2.03
N ILE A 141 -15.54 3.77 -0.77
CA ILE A 141 -14.67 3.76 0.40
C ILE A 141 -14.55 2.31 0.87
N ASP A 142 -13.38 1.71 0.66
CA ASP A 142 -13.12 0.34 1.10
C ASP A 142 -12.28 0.33 2.38
N THR A 143 -12.83 -0.22 3.46
CA THR A 143 -12.15 -0.33 4.76
C THR A 143 -10.90 -1.20 4.69
N ALA A 144 -10.83 -2.18 3.80
CA ALA A 144 -9.64 -2.99 3.55
C ALA A 144 -8.51 -2.21 2.86
N ILE A 145 -8.81 -1.05 2.27
CA ILE A 145 -7.83 -0.18 1.60
C ILE A 145 -7.43 1.00 2.50
N ILE A 146 -8.41 1.65 3.16
CA ILE A 146 -8.13 2.83 3.99
C ILE A 146 -7.49 2.47 5.33
N TYR A 147 -7.55 1.20 5.75
CA TYR A 147 -6.77 0.65 6.86
C TYR A 147 -5.65 -0.24 6.34
N HIS A 148 -4.45 -0.08 6.89
CA HIS A 148 -3.29 -0.83 6.43
C HIS A 148 -3.21 -2.20 7.11
N HIS A 149 -2.78 -3.21 6.36
CA HIS A 149 -2.29 -4.45 6.94
C HIS A 149 -0.93 -4.20 7.62
N PRO A 150 -0.64 -4.78 8.80
CA PRO A 150 0.65 -4.59 9.49
C PRO A 150 1.88 -4.94 8.65
N ARG A 151 1.76 -5.97 7.81
CA ARG A 151 2.81 -6.42 6.87
C ARG A 151 2.88 -5.61 5.57
N GLY A 152 2.11 -4.53 5.44
CA GLY A 152 2.06 -3.71 4.24
C GLY A 152 1.29 -4.33 3.06
N ARG A 153 1.20 -3.57 1.96
CA ARG A 153 0.61 -4.00 0.69
C ARG A 153 1.44 -5.14 0.07
N PRO A 154 0.82 -6.06 -0.71
CA PRO A 154 -0.57 -6.07 -1.17
C PRO A 154 -1.57 -6.74 -0.20
N LEU A 155 -1.15 -7.12 1.01
CA LEU A 155 -2.02 -7.81 1.97
C LEU A 155 -3.12 -6.86 2.46
N LYS A 156 -4.37 -7.36 2.48
CA LYS A 156 -5.53 -6.68 3.05
C LYS A 156 -5.77 -7.17 4.49
N PRO A 157 -6.01 -6.28 5.47
CA PRO A 157 -6.41 -6.68 6.81
C PRO A 157 -7.84 -7.22 6.80
N GLY A 158 -8.12 -8.27 7.58
CA GLY A 158 -9.48 -8.78 7.73
C GLY A 158 -10.36 -7.86 8.59
N LEU A 159 -11.65 -7.77 8.28
CA LEU A 159 -12.61 -6.91 8.96
C LEU A 159 -12.68 -7.18 10.47
N ALA A 160 -12.82 -8.45 10.90
CA ALA A 160 -12.85 -8.79 12.33
C ALA A 160 -11.62 -8.31 13.10
N TRP A 161 -10.44 -8.41 12.49
CA TRP A 161 -9.20 -7.91 13.09
C TRP A 161 -9.20 -6.38 13.18
N LEU A 162 -9.67 -5.67 12.13
CA LEU A 162 -9.79 -4.21 12.16
C LEU A 162 -10.76 -3.75 13.24
N THR A 163 -11.95 -4.35 13.30
CA THR A 163 -12.98 -3.99 14.28
C THR A 163 -12.51 -4.23 15.70
N LYS A 164 -11.84 -5.36 15.95
CA LYS A 164 -11.21 -5.63 17.25
C LYS A 164 -10.12 -4.61 17.59
N LYS A 165 -9.26 -4.27 16.63
CA LYS A 165 -8.11 -3.39 16.85
C LYS A 165 -8.48 -1.93 17.05
N TRP A 166 -9.46 -1.42 16.30
CA TRP A 166 -9.74 0.01 16.19
C TRP A 166 -11.10 0.42 16.78
N CYS A 167 -12.03 -0.53 16.89
CA CYS A 167 -13.34 -0.31 17.50
C CYS A 167 -13.49 -1.03 18.85
N GLU A 168 -12.50 -1.82 19.27
CA GLU A 168 -12.52 -2.59 20.54
C GLU A 168 -13.74 -3.52 20.65
N ARG A 169 -14.25 -3.98 19.51
CA ARG A 169 -15.43 -4.84 19.38
C ARG A 169 -15.07 -6.08 18.59
N GLU A 170 -15.53 -7.23 19.06
CA GLU A 170 -15.45 -8.49 18.31
C GLU A 170 -16.70 -8.69 17.46
N ILE A 171 -16.52 -9.25 16.26
CA ILE A 171 -17.55 -9.56 15.27
C ILE A 171 -17.26 -10.94 14.68
N GLN A 172 -18.22 -11.53 13.95
CA GLN A 172 -18.04 -12.84 13.28
C GLN A 172 -17.76 -13.99 14.28
N ASN A 173 -18.24 -13.85 15.52
CA ASN A 173 -18.03 -14.82 16.60
C ASN A 173 -18.99 -16.03 16.56
N ARG A 174 -19.76 -16.20 15.48
CA ARG A 174 -20.79 -17.26 15.36
C ARG A 174 -20.24 -18.64 15.02
N GLY A 175 -18.92 -18.80 14.90
CA GLY A 175 -18.29 -20.10 14.62
C GLY A 175 -18.76 -20.68 13.28
N GLU A 176 -19.41 -21.83 13.30
CA GLU A 176 -19.98 -22.46 12.09
C GLU A 176 -21.25 -21.75 11.57
N GLY A 177 -21.84 -20.84 12.36
CA GLY A 177 -23.01 -20.05 11.97
C GLY A 177 -22.74 -18.92 10.99
N GLY A 178 -21.49 -18.75 10.54
CA GLY A 178 -21.11 -17.79 9.49
C GLY A 178 -21.22 -16.33 9.84
N HIS A 179 -21.03 -15.48 8.84
CA HIS A 179 -21.10 -14.03 8.99
C HIS A 179 -22.54 -13.52 8.83
N ASP A 180 -22.72 -12.26 9.18
CA ASP A 180 -23.99 -11.55 9.00
C ASP A 180 -23.71 -10.20 8.33
N PRO A 181 -24.33 -9.92 7.18
CA PRO A 181 -23.99 -8.75 6.39
C PRO A 181 -24.42 -7.45 7.09
N GLU A 182 -25.40 -7.49 8.00
CA GLU A 182 -25.72 -6.31 8.81
C GLU A 182 -24.60 -6.03 9.83
N GLU A 183 -24.10 -7.05 10.54
CA GLU A 183 -22.96 -6.90 11.46
C GLU A 183 -21.72 -6.34 10.76
N ASP A 184 -21.40 -6.87 9.58
CA ASP A 184 -20.22 -6.51 8.80
C ASP A 184 -20.36 -5.11 8.17
N ALA A 185 -21.53 -4.77 7.62
CA ALA A 185 -21.82 -3.42 7.15
C ALA A 185 -21.77 -2.39 8.30
N ARG A 186 -22.25 -2.73 9.50
CA ARG A 186 -22.14 -1.87 10.70
C ARG A 186 -20.69 -1.70 11.16
N ALA A 187 -19.88 -2.76 11.10
CA ALA A 187 -18.46 -2.68 11.43
C ALA A 187 -17.73 -1.69 10.50
N CYS A 188 -18.07 -1.70 9.20
CA CYS A 188 -17.52 -0.73 8.25
C CYS A 188 -17.90 0.72 8.58
N LEU A 189 -19.15 0.97 9.00
CA LEU A 189 -19.60 2.27 9.50
C LEU A 189 -18.76 2.75 10.68
N ASP A 190 -18.56 1.88 11.68
CA ASP A 190 -17.81 2.20 12.89
C ASP A 190 -16.35 2.54 12.57
N LEU A 191 -15.72 1.76 11.69
CA LEU A 191 -14.36 2.01 11.22
C LEU A 191 -14.25 3.36 10.50
N LEU A 192 -15.18 3.66 9.58
CA LEU A 192 -15.15 4.96 8.91
C LEU A 192 -15.35 6.11 9.90
N LYS A 193 -16.30 6.00 10.85
CA LYS A 193 -16.52 7.00 11.90
C LYS A 193 -15.24 7.23 12.73
N LYS A 194 -14.57 6.16 13.16
CA LYS A 194 -13.29 6.25 13.88
C LYS A 194 -12.23 6.97 13.04
N LYS A 195 -12.11 6.66 11.76
CA LYS A 195 -11.14 7.30 10.87
C LYS A 195 -11.45 8.79 10.65
N VAL A 196 -12.72 9.15 10.48
CA VAL A 196 -13.15 10.56 10.34
C VAL A 196 -12.82 11.36 11.60
N VAL A 197 -13.12 10.82 12.78
CA VAL A 197 -12.85 11.48 14.07
C VAL A 197 -11.36 11.65 14.34
N ASN A 198 -10.54 10.64 14.03
CA ASN A 198 -9.10 10.65 14.35
C ASN A 198 -8.20 11.16 13.21
N GLY A 199 -8.78 11.51 12.07
CA GLY A 199 -8.08 12.01 10.89
C GLY A 199 -7.62 10.92 9.91
N SER A 200 -7.23 11.36 8.71
CA SER A 200 -6.94 10.48 7.55
C SER A 200 -5.80 9.46 7.79
N GLY A 201 -4.87 9.78 8.68
CA GLY A 201 -3.77 8.91 9.09
C GLY A 201 -4.16 7.77 10.04
N TYR A 202 -5.34 7.83 10.67
CA TYR A 202 -5.80 6.78 11.59
C TYR A 202 -6.03 5.47 10.85
N GLY A 203 -5.57 4.35 11.39
CA GLY A 203 -5.61 3.06 10.68
C GLY A 203 -4.45 2.83 9.71
N GLN A 204 -3.57 3.80 9.50
CA GLN A 204 -2.32 3.60 8.77
C GLN A 204 -1.22 3.18 9.75
N PHE A 205 -0.60 2.03 9.48
CA PHE A 205 0.65 1.71 10.16
C PHE A 205 1.71 2.69 9.70
N LYS A 206 2.18 3.53 10.62
CA LYS A 206 3.48 4.17 10.47
C LYS A 206 4.53 3.08 10.60
N THR A 207 4.86 2.45 9.49
CA THR A 207 6.14 1.78 9.25
C THR A 207 6.64 0.96 10.46
N ASP A 208 5.94 -0.12 10.81
CA ASP A 208 6.39 -1.08 11.83
C ASP A 208 7.40 -2.05 11.21
N TYR A 209 8.53 -1.52 10.74
CA TYR A 209 9.64 -2.37 10.30
C TYR A 209 10.53 -2.69 11.51
N GLU A 210 10.57 -3.97 11.89
CA GLU A 210 11.66 -4.50 12.71
C GLU A 210 12.91 -4.63 11.82
N SER A 211 14.02 -3.99 12.23
CA SER A 211 15.28 -4.16 11.50
C SER A 211 15.80 -5.60 11.62
N LEU A 212 16.45 -6.12 10.57
CA LEU A 212 17.09 -7.45 10.62
C LEU A 212 18.06 -7.56 11.80
N PHE A 213 18.74 -6.47 12.14
CA PHE A 213 19.66 -6.38 13.28
C PHE A 213 18.94 -6.60 14.62
N GLU A 214 17.78 -5.97 14.80
CA GLU A 214 16.96 -6.17 15.99
C GLU A 214 16.44 -7.61 16.07
N ARG A 215 16.03 -8.19 14.94
CA ARG A 215 15.58 -9.59 14.89
C ARG A 215 16.69 -10.57 15.24
N MET A 216 17.88 -10.36 14.69
CA MET A 216 19.07 -11.17 14.99
C MET A 216 19.51 -11.03 16.44
N SER A 217 19.38 -9.84 17.05
CA SER A 217 19.70 -9.63 18.47
C SER A 217 18.88 -10.53 19.42
N ARG A 218 17.69 -10.97 18.98
CA ARG A 218 16.75 -11.81 19.74
C ARG A 218 16.82 -13.30 19.38
N ALA A 219 17.77 -13.70 18.53
CA ALA A 219 17.89 -15.10 18.10
C ALA A 219 18.21 -16.02 19.29
N LYS A 220 17.45 -17.13 19.40
CA LYS A 220 17.71 -18.19 20.39
C LYS A 220 18.66 -19.21 19.76
N GLY A 221 19.85 -19.38 20.30
CA GLY A 221 20.87 -20.31 19.77
C GLY A 221 22.32 -19.80 19.76
N GLY A 222 22.55 -18.58 20.24
CA GLY A 222 23.88 -17.95 20.31
C GLY A 222 23.82 -16.48 19.93
N ALA A 223 24.81 -15.68 20.35
CA ALA A 223 24.85 -14.26 19.99
C ALA A 223 25.26 -14.11 18.52
N ILE A 224 24.31 -13.77 17.65
CA ILE A 224 24.59 -13.41 16.26
C ILE A 224 25.21 -12.02 16.25
N ARG A 225 26.48 -11.91 15.83
CA ARG A 225 27.16 -10.63 15.68
C ARG A 225 26.87 -10.05 14.30
N SER A 226 26.38 -8.81 14.28
CA SER A 226 26.06 -8.09 13.05
C SER A 226 26.83 -6.78 12.91
N ALA A 227 27.27 -6.46 11.70
CA ALA A 227 28.02 -5.24 11.41
C ALA A 227 27.38 -4.43 10.28
N VAL A 228 27.40 -3.10 10.42
CA VAL A 228 27.03 -2.14 9.36
C VAL A 228 28.20 -1.21 9.10
N VAL A 229 28.74 -1.24 7.89
CA VAL A 229 29.84 -0.39 7.43
C VAL A 229 29.33 0.48 6.30
N ASP A 230 29.13 1.77 6.55
CA ASP A 230 28.54 2.67 5.56
C ASP A 230 29.08 4.10 5.72
N ARG A 231 28.98 4.86 4.63
CA ARG A 231 29.29 6.28 4.61
C ARG A 231 28.29 7.06 5.48
N GLY A 232 28.79 8.07 6.19
CA GLY A 232 27.98 8.91 7.08
C GLY A 232 27.89 8.33 8.49
N ASN A 233 26.70 8.28 9.09
CA ASN A 233 26.51 7.86 10.49
C ASN A 233 25.53 6.68 10.59
N PRO A 234 25.96 5.44 10.24
CA PRO A 234 25.09 4.26 10.27
C PRO A 234 24.50 3.96 11.66
N ALA A 235 25.20 4.33 12.74
CA ALA A 235 24.74 4.14 14.12
C ALA A 235 23.45 4.92 14.44
N SER A 236 23.24 6.08 13.80
CA SER A 236 22.02 6.88 13.97
C SER A 236 20.93 6.56 12.95
N TRP A 237 21.18 5.65 12.00
CA TRP A 237 20.26 5.29 10.92
C TRP A 237 19.89 3.79 10.98
N HIS A 238 20.11 3.08 9.87
CA HIS A 238 19.74 1.67 9.72
C HIS A 238 20.64 0.70 10.51
N GLY A 239 21.80 1.14 10.99
CA GLY A 239 22.71 0.35 11.82
C GLY A 239 22.49 0.51 13.33
N SER A 240 21.50 1.29 13.76
CA SER A 240 21.27 1.58 15.20
C SER A 240 21.04 0.36 16.10
N LYS A 241 20.70 -0.78 15.52
CA LYS A 241 20.49 -2.06 16.23
C LYS A 241 21.56 -3.12 15.93
N ALA A 242 22.55 -2.79 15.09
CA ALA A 242 23.65 -3.69 14.78
C ALA A 242 24.61 -3.82 15.97
N THR A 243 25.31 -4.95 16.07
CA THR A 243 26.33 -5.16 17.11
C THR A 243 27.52 -4.23 16.94
N THR A 244 27.87 -3.91 15.69
CA THR A 244 28.98 -3.02 15.35
C THR A 244 28.58 -2.11 14.20
N THR A 245 28.96 -0.84 14.29
CA THR A 245 28.76 0.14 13.21
C THR A 245 30.06 0.84 12.94
N VAL A 246 30.39 1.03 11.66
CA VAL A 246 31.60 1.69 11.20
C VAL A 246 31.21 2.81 10.25
N ALA A 247 31.53 4.04 10.65
CA ALA A 247 31.28 5.24 9.86
C ALA A 247 32.44 5.49 8.91
N CYS A 248 32.15 5.55 7.61
CA CYS A 248 33.14 5.70 6.55
C CYS A 248 32.97 7.03 5.81
N LYS A 249 33.98 7.44 5.03
CA LYS A 249 33.89 8.60 4.12
C LYS A 249 34.04 8.18 2.66
N THR A 250 34.94 7.24 2.41
CA THR A 250 35.28 6.72 1.08
C THR A 250 34.91 5.25 0.94
N ASP A 251 34.89 4.74 -0.31
CA ASP A 251 34.71 3.31 -0.55
C ASP A 251 35.92 2.48 -0.06
N GLU A 252 37.10 3.06 0.00
CA GLU A 252 38.29 2.42 0.58
C GLU A 252 38.13 2.23 2.10
N ASP A 253 37.61 3.24 2.80
CA ASP A 253 37.27 3.12 4.23
C ASP A 253 36.20 2.03 4.45
N VAL A 254 35.21 1.96 3.55
CA VAL A 254 34.17 0.92 3.62
C VAL A 254 34.78 -0.46 3.44
N LEU A 255 35.66 -0.65 2.44
CA LEU A 255 36.34 -1.92 2.24
C LEU A 255 37.16 -2.33 3.45
N ASN A 256 37.99 -1.43 3.99
CA ASN A 256 38.83 -1.72 5.15
C ASN A 256 37.97 -2.05 6.37
N GLY A 257 36.94 -1.25 6.65
CA GLY A 257 36.02 -1.52 7.76
C GLY A 257 35.27 -2.85 7.61
N LEU A 258 34.88 -3.23 6.39
CA LEU A 258 34.25 -4.52 6.12
C LEU A 258 35.23 -5.69 6.33
N LEU A 259 36.49 -5.55 5.89
CA LEU A 259 37.52 -6.57 6.07
C LEU A 259 37.87 -6.76 7.56
N ASP A 260 37.86 -5.70 8.35
CA ASP A 260 38.14 -5.77 9.78
C ASP A 260 37.03 -6.52 10.55
N VAL A 261 35.76 -6.33 10.16
CA VAL A 261 34.63 -7.00 10.82
C VAL A 261 34.39 -8.42 10.30
N ALA A 262 34.81 -8.73 9.06
CA ALA A 262 34.54 -10.00 8.38
C ALA A 262 34.89 -11.27 9.16
N PRO A 263 36.03 -11.36 9.86
CA PRO A 263 36.41 -12.58 10.58
C PRO A 263 35.57 -12.82 11.84
N SER A 264 34.88 -11.80 12.37
CA SER A 264 34.28 -11.84 13.71
C SER A 264 32.77 -11.64 13.76
N HIS A 265 32.10 -11.49 12.60
CA HIS A 265 30.67 -11.25 12.49
C HIS A 265 29.97 -12.30 11.61
N ASN A 266 28.72 -12.59 11.95
CA ASN A 266 27.88 -13.54 11.24
C ASN A 266 27.07 -12.88 10.13
N PHE A 267 26.74 -11.60 10.28
CA PHE A 267 26.00 -10.83 9.27
C PHE A 267 26.67 -9.48 9.06
N ILE A 268 26.98 -9.15 7.80
CA ILE A 268 27.72 -7.95 7.47
C ILE A 268 26.98 -7.20 6.37
N PHE A 269 26.73 -5.93 6.60
CA PHE A 269 26.17 -5.01 5.63
C PHE A 269 27.21 -3.97 5.24
N GLY A 270 27.34 -3.72 3.95
CA GLY A 270 28.18 -2.68 3.40
C GLY A 270 27.51 -1.94 2.25
N ARG A 271 27.89 -0.68 2.02
CA ARG A 271 27.49 0.05 0.83
C ARG A 271 28.68 0.77 0.19
N PHE A 272 28.96 0.39 -1.05
CA PHE A 272 29.86 1.12 -1.93
C PHE A 272 29.07 2.11 -2.78
N THR A 273 29.61 3.29 -3.02
CA THR A 273 28.94 4.30 -3.86
C THR A 273 29.67 4.59 -5.15
N GLY A 274 30.80 3.93 -5.44
CA GLY A 274 31.64 4.20 -6.60
C GLY A 274 30.91 4.13 -7.95
N VAL A 275 29.93 3.23 -8.10
CA VAL A 275 29.11 3.15 -9.32
C VAL A 275 28.18 4.37 -9.47
N ALA A 276 27.54 4.77 -8.37
CA ALA A 276 26.69 5.97 -8.35
C ALA A 276 27.52 7.24 -8.52
N ASP A 277 28.73 7.29 -7.96
CA ASP A 277 29.66 8.41 -8.05
C ASP A 277 30.22 8.55 -9.48
N ALA A 278 30.63 7.46 -10.11
CA ALA A 278 31.04 7.44 -11.53
C ALA A 278 29.90 7.83 -12.49
N SER A 279 28.64 7.66 -12.05
CA SER A 279 27.45 8.13 -12.78
C SER A 279 27.08 9.59 -12.49
N GLY A 280 27.81 10.27 -11.59
CA GLY A 280 27.53 11.65 -11.17
C GLY A 280 26.27 11.78 -10.31
N TRP A 281 25.84 10.72 -9.64
CA TRP A 281 24.59 10.69 -8.87
C TRP A 281 24.79 10.99 -7.38
N ILE A 282 26.03 11.01 -6.88
CA ILE A 282 26.33 11.39 -5.51
C ILE A 282 26.45 12.91 -5.42
N VAL A 283 25.49 13.55 -4.77
CA VAL A 283 25.49 15.01 -4.55
C VAL A 283 26.03 15.31 -3.16
N SER A 284 27.17 15.99 -3.07
CA SER A 284 27.68 16.48 -1.79
C SER A 284 26.82 17.64 -1.30
N ARG A 285 26.31 17.55 -0.08
CA ARG A 285 25.41 18.54 0.52
C ARG A 285 26.15 19.78 1.05
N THR A 286 27.17 20.26 0.33
CA THR A 286 28.13 21.27 0.84
C THR A 286 27.84 22.70 0.42
N THR A 287 26.79 22.99 -0.35
CA THR A 287 26.38 24.38 -0.59
C THR A 287 24.89 24.50 -0.39
N GLY A 288 24.48 25.37 0.54
CA GLY A 288 23.09 25.74 0.81
C GLY A 288 22.48 26.59 -0.30
N GLU A 289 22.75 26.27 -1.56
CA GLU A 289 22.07 26.86 -2.69
C GLU A 289 20.86 26.02 -3.03
N VAL A 290 19.70 26.63 -2.88
CA VAL A 290 18.43 26.16 -3.45
C VAL A 290 18.67 26.03 -4.95
N VAL A 291 18.79 24.80 -5.46
CA VAL A 291 18.87 24.55 -6.90
C VAL A 291 17.50 24.85 -7.49
N GLN A 292 17.29 26.12 -7.82
CA GLN A 292 16.03 26.63 -8.35
C GLN A 292 15.92 26.46 -9.86
N ASP A 293 17.00 26.09 -10.56
CA ASP A 293 16.97 25.78 -11.99
C ASP A 293 17.93 24.64 -12.31
N ALA A 294 17.39 23.43 -12.42
CA ALA A 294 18.05 22.32 -13.10
C ALA A 294 17.01 21.39 -13.75
N ILE A 295 16.12 21.97 -14.56
CA ILE A 295 15.58 21.25 -15.72
C ILE A 295 16.57 21.50 -16.86
N ALA A 296 17.73 20.88 -16.75
CA ALA A 296 18.57 20.61 -17.91
C ALA A 296 18.55 19.10 -18.09
N GLU A 297 17.62 18.63 -18.92
CA GLU A 297 17.94 17.46 -19.73
C GLU A 297 19.20 17.83 -20.52
N THR A 298 20.24 17.02 -20.38
CA THR A 298 21.55 17.09 -21.05
C THR A 298 22.64 17.99 -20.44
N SER A 299 23.87 17.45 -20.49
CA SER A 299 25.19 18.05 -20.21
C SER A 299 25.76 17.97 -18.78
N SER A 300 26.04 16.75 -18.35
CA SER A 300 27.38 16.48 -17.79
C SER A 300 27.84 15.16 -18.42
N PRO A 301 29.02 15.09 -19.07
CA PRO A 301 29.56 13.79 -19.49
C PRO A 301 29.70 12.90 -18.25
N PRO A 302 29.65 11.56 -18.36
CA PRO A 302 30.14 10.70 -17.29
C PRO A 302 31.63 11.02 -17.10
N SER A 303 31.94 11.97 -16.22
CA SER A 303 33.31 12.14 -15.74
C SER A 303 33.51 11.06 -14.69
N ALA A 304 34.29 10.04 -15.06
CA ALA A 304 34.92 9.02 -14.23
C ALA A 304 34.63 7.62 -14.75
N ASP A 305 35.70 6.84 -14.74
CA ASP A 305 35.87 5.51 -15.27
C ASP A 305 34.81 4.51 -14.75
N MET A 306 33.65 4.45 -15.40
CA MET A 306 32.59 3.47 -15.07
C MET A 306 33.12 2.04 -15.16
N SER A 307 33.97 1.76 -16.15
CA SER A 307 34.62 0.46 -16.30
C SER A 307 35.52 0.16 -15.11
N GLY A 308 36.28 1.14 -14.63
CA GLY A 308 37.09 1.06 -13.43
C GLY A 308 36.27 0.90 -12.16
N ALA A 309 35.15 1.62 -12.02
CA ALA A 309 34.24 1.47 -10.89
C ALA A 309 33.62 0.06 -10.83
N LEU A 310 33.23 -0.50 -11.98
CA LEU A 310 32.74 -1.88 -12.10
C LEU A 310 33.86 -2.91 -11.84
N THR A 311 35.08 -2.64 -12.28
CA THR A 311 36.24 -3.51 -12.00
C THR A 311 36.60 -3.49 -10.52
N ALA A 312 36.59 -2.31 -9.89
CA ALA A 312 36.88 -2.13 -8.47
C ALA A 312 35.83 -2.81 -7.59
N ILE A 313 34.54 -2.70 -7.90
CA ILE A 313 33.51 -3.38 -7.12
C ILE A 313 33.65 -4.91 -7.21
N ASN A 314 33.98 -5.45 -8.39
CA ASN A 314 34.24 -6.89 -8.53
C ASN A 314 35.43 -7.35 -7.66
N ALA A 315 36.57 -6.64 -7.75
CA ALA A 315 37.75 -6.95 -6.94
C ALA A 315 37.46 -6.85 -5.43
N ASN A 316 36.68 -5.85 -5.02
CA ASN A 316 36.27 -5.67 -3.63
C ASN A 316 35.38 -6.82 -3.16
N LEU A 317 34.40 -7.24 -3.97
CA LEU A 317 33.51 -8.36 -3.63
C LEU A 317 34.28 -9.67 -3.49
N GLU A 318 35.23 -9.96 -4.39
CA GLU A 318 36.09 -11.14 -4.30
C GLU A 318 36.93 -11.14 -3.02
N ARG A 319 37.60 -10.01 -2.74
CA ARG A 319 38.42 -9.85 -1.53
C ARG A 319 37.59 -10.00 -0.25
N LEU A 320 36.39 -9.42 -0.23
CA LEU A 320 35.47 -9.53 0.90
C LEU A 320 35.00 -10.96 1.11
N TYR A 321 34.53 -11.63 0.06
CA TYR A 321 34.06 -13.01 0.16
C TYR A 321 35.16 -13.99 0.59
N ALA A 322 36.41 -13.72 0.20
CA ALA A 322 37.57 -14.48 0.68
C ALA A 322 37.84 -14.29 2.18
N ALA A 323 37.62 -13.08 2.71
CA ALA A 323 37.85 -12.73 4.11
C ALA A 323 36.72 -13.15 5.07
N LEU A 324 35.55 -13.50 4.55
CA LEU A 324 34.41 -13.96 5.34
C LEU A 324 34.74 -15.24 6.12
N ALA A 325 34.40 -15.24 7.41
CA ALA A 325 34.38 -16.46 8.22
C ALA A 325 33.34 -17.46 7.66
N PRO A 326 33.55 -18.78 7.82
CA PRO A 326 32.55 -19.77 7.47
C PRO A 326 31.20 -19.49 8.14
N ARG A 327 30.11 -19.78 7.44
CA ARG A 327 28.73 -19.58 7.93
C ARG A 327 28.39 -18.12 8.24
N SER A 328 28.95 -17.19 7.49
CA SER A 328 28.61 -15.76 7.54
C SER A 328 27.81 -15.33 6.32
N ALA A 329 26.95 -14.33 6.50
CA ALA A 329 26.17 -13.70 5.45
C ALA A 329 26.68 -12.28 5.18
N LEU A 330 26.76 -11.92 3.90
CA LEU A 330 27.24 -10.64 3.41
C LEU A 330 26.17 -10.00 2.53
N VAL A 331 25.91 -8.72 2.77
CA VAL A 331 24.98 -7.89 2.00
C VAL A 331 25.71 -6.62 1.56
N ILE A 332 25.91 -6.45 0.25
CA ILE A 332 26.55 -5.27 -0.33
C ILE A 332 25.60 -4.54 -1.26
N PHE A 333 25.43 -3.23 -1.04
CA PHE A 333 24.71 -2.33 -1.93
C PHE A 333 25.67 -1.44 -2.73
N THR A 334 25.31 -1.09 -3.97
CA THR A 334 26.11 -0.18 -4.82
C THR A 334 25.59 1.27 -4.87
N GLY A 335 24.78 1.67 -3.89
CA GLY A 335 24.15 2.98 -3.87
C GLY A 335 22.79 2.99 -4.56
N HIS A 336 22.52 4.03 -5.34
CA HIS A 336 21.22 4.34 -5.91
C HIS A 336 21.35 4.86 -7.34
N SER A 337 20.26 4.81 -8.10
CA SER A 337 20.14 5.43 -9.41
C SER A 337 19.98 6.94 -9.28
N ASP A 338 19.90 7.66 -10.40
CA ASP A 338 19.73 9.11 -10.43
C ASP A 338 18.62 9.62 -9.48
N PRO A 339 18.98 10.33 -8.39
CA PRO A 339 18.01 10.81 -7.41
C PRO A 339 17.49 12.22 -7.74
N ARG A 340 18.01 12.89 -8.76
CA ARG A 340 17.84 14.34 -8.95
C ARG A 340 16.38 14.73 -9.16
N ARG A 341 15.65 13.99 -10.02
CA ARG A 341 14.24 14.26 -10.28
C ARG A 341 13.36 14.01 -9.06
N MET A 342 13.64 12.94 -8.32
CA MET A 342 12.97 12.63 -7.04
C MET A 342 13.23 13.73 -6.00
N ALA A 343 14.48 14.21 -5.88
CA ALA A 343 14.84 15.29 -4.97
C ALA A 343 14.13 16.61 -5.32
N HIS A 344 14.07 16.96 -6.62
CA HIS A 344 13.33 18.12 -7.10
C HIS A 344 11.83 18.04 -6.76
N LEU A 345 11.20 16.89 -7.03
CA LEU A 345 9.78 16.69 -6.70
C LEU A 345 9.51 16.72 -5.19
N ASN A 346 10.42 16.16 -4.37
CA ASN A 346 10.34 16.29 -2.92
C ASN A 346 10.49 17.74 -2.45
N SER A 347 11.37 18.53 -3.06
CA SER A 347 11.49 19.97 -2.75
C SER A 347 10.20 20.72 -3.06
N ARG A 348 9.61 20.49 -4.25
CA ARG A 348 8.29 21.04 -4.62
C ARG A 348 7.19 20.62 -3.63
N LYS A 349 7.17 19.34 -3.22
CA LYS A 349 6.22 18.84 -2.23
C LYS A 349 6.38 19.54 -0.87
N ASN A 350 7.61 19.70 -0.39
CA ASN A 350 7.89 20.38 0.88
C ASN A 350 7.52 21.87 0.82
N ALA A 351 7.75 22.53 -0.33
CA ALA A 351 7.34 23.91 -0.55
C ALA A 351 5.80 24.04 -0.50
N PHE A 352 5.08 23.13 -1.17
CA PHE A 352 3.62 23.04 -1.09
C PHE A 352 3.13 22.78 0.34
N GLU A 353 3.70 21.81 1.05
CA GLU A 353 3.34 21.47 2.43
C GLU A 353 3.61 22.63 3.41
N THR A 354 4.65 23.42 3.16
CA THR A 354 4.92 24.64 3.93
C THR A 354 3.90 25.72 3.60
N ALA A 355 3.65 25.97 2.32
CA ALA A 355 2.72 26.98 1.86
C ALA A 355 1.27 26.71 2.31
N ILE A 356 0.82 25.46 2.30
CA ILE A 356 -0.52 25.07 2.75
C ILE A 356 -0.68 25.12 4.28
N LYS A 357 0.41 25.00 5.05
CA LYS A 357 0.37 25.23 6.50
C LYS A 357 0.23 26.72 6.84
N SER A 358 0.74 27.60 5.96
CA SER A 358 0.67 29.05 6.13
C SER A 358 -0.57 29.68 5.49
N ALA A 359 -1.12 29.09 4.43
CA ALA A 359 -2.36 29.51 3.78
C ALA A 359 -3.58 28.88 4.46
N LYS A 360 -4.70 29.60 4.49
CA LYS A 360 -5.95 29.07 5.07
C LYS A 360 -6.70 28.14 4.09
N ASN A 361 -6.47 28.31 2.78
CA ASN A 361 -7.21 27.63 1.71
C ASN A 361 -6.34 27.43 0.45
N LEU A 362 -6.62 26.37 -0.33
CA LEU A 362 -5.85 25.97 -1.52
C LEU A 362 -5.93 26.99 -2.67
N GLU A 363 -7.01 27.76 -2.74
CA GLU A 363 -7.26 28.76 -3.77
C GLU A 363 -6.33 29.98 -3.66
N GLU A 364 -5.84 30.25 -2.45
CA GLU A 364 -4.90 31.35 -2.15
C GLU A 364 -3.45 30.99 -2.51
N LEU A 365 -3.15 29.71 -2.82
CA LEU A 365 -1.83 29.31 -3.29
C LEU A 365 -1.65 29.67 -4.77
N ALA A 366 -0.49 30.26 -5.05
CA ALA A 366 -0.02 30.52 -6.41
C ALA A 366 0.05 29.21 -7.21
N PRO A 367 -0.37 29.19 -8.50
CA PRO A 367 -0.46 27.98 -9.32
C PRO A 367 0.81 27.11 -9.32
N GLU A 368 1.98 27.73 -9.32
CA GLU A 368 3.30 27.10 -9.32
C GLU A 368 3.64 26.34 -8.04
N LEU A 369 3.01 26.70 -6.91
CA LEU A 369 3.18 26.03 -5.62
C LEU A 369 2.17 24.90 -5.40
N ARG A 370 1.18 24.74 -6.29
CA ARG A 370 0.15 23.70 -6.13
C ARG A 370 0.74 22.32 -6.38
N TRP A 371 0.28 21.35 -5.59
CA TRP A 371 0.64 19.95 -5.72
C TRP A 371 -0.57 19.12 -6.14
N SER A 372 -0.50 18.47 -7.29
CA SER A 372 -1.58 17.66 -7.83
C SER A 372 -1.40 16.17 -7.54
N SER A 373 -2.47 15.39 -7.73
CA SER A 373 -2.39 13.92 -7.71
C SER A 373 -1.44 13.36 -8.78
N ALA A 374 -1.26 14.07 -9.90
CA ALA A 374 -0.30 13.69 -10.95
C ALA A 374 1.16 13.92 -10.51
N ASP A 375 1.43 15.01 -9.77
CA ASP A 375 2.74 15.23 -9.12
C ASP A 375 3.03 14.13 -8.10
N GLY A 376 2.02 13.71 -7.33
CA GLY A 376 2.10 12.58 -6.40
C GLY A 376 2.54 11.28 -7.08
N ARG A 377 1.84 10.87 -8.15
CA ARG A 377 2.19 9.67 -8.93
C ARG A 377 3.58 9.78 -9.57
N SER A 378 3.94 10.97 -10.06
CA SER A 378 5.26 11.22 -10.65
C SER A 378 6.36 11.06 -9.60
N LEU A 379 6.17 11.62 -8.41
CA LEU A 379 7.12 11.46 -7.29
C LEU A 379 7.29 9.99 -6.93
N GLU A 380 6.20 9.23 -6.82
CA GLU A 380 6.27 7.78 -6.54
C GLU A 380 7.08 7.03 -7.60
N GLY A 381 6.83 7.31 -8.89
CA GLY A 381 7.59 6.72 -10.00
C GLY A 381 9.09 7.05 -9.94
N GLU A 382 9.44 8.31 -9.66
CA GLU A 382 10.84 8.75 -9.56
C GLU A 382 11.53 8.22 -8.29
N VAL A 383 10.80 8.07 -7.18
CA VAL A 383 11.30 7.37 -5.98
C VAL A 383 11.65 5.92 -6.31
N MET A 384 10.81 5.23 -7.08
CA MET A 384 11.09 3.84 -7.49
C MET A 384 12.29 3.75 -8.42
N LYS A 385 12.48 4.71 -9.33
CA LYS A 385 13.68 4.78 -10.17
C LYS A 385 14.92 5.05 -9.33
N ALA A 386 14.90 6.06 -8.46
CA ALA A 386 16.04 6.43 -7.61
C ALA A 386 16.48 5.25 -6.72
N LYS A 387 15.54 4.44 -6.21
CA LYS A 387 15.85 3.25 -5.40
C LYS A 387 16.55 2.11 -6.16
N ARG A 388 16.60 2.16 -7.50
CA ARG A 388 17.28 1.12 -8.28
C ARG A 388 18.77 1.14 -7.97
N GLY A 389 19.34 -0.04 -7.82
CA GLY A 389 20.76 -0.25 -7.54
C GLY A 389 21.04 -1.75 -7.61
N LEU A 390 22.30 -2.12 -7.41
CA LEU A 390 22.68 -3.52 -7.32
C LEU A 390 22.76 -3.93 -5.85
N LEU A 391 22.27 -5.14 -5.59
CA LEU A 391 22.34 -5.80 -4.31
C LEU A 391 23.07 -7.13 -4.51
N PHE A 392 24.18 -7.30 -3.81
CA PHE A 392 24.92 -8.55 -3.76
C PHE A 392 24.64 -9.21 -2.42
N LEU A 393 24.16 -10.45 -2.48
CA LEU A 393 23.90 -11.30 -1.33
C LEU A 393 24.82 -12.52 -1.43
N GLY A 394 25.59 -12.77 -0.38
CA GLY A 394 26.48 -13.93 -0.31
C GLY A 394 26.35 -14.62 1.04
N ILE A 395 26.39 -15.95 1.04
CA ILE A 395 26.54 -16.76 2.25
C ILE A 395 27.81 -17.57 2.07
N LYS A 396 28.75 -17.44 3.00
CA LYS A 396 29.95 -18.27 3.02
C LYS A 396 29.58 -19.63 3.60
N GLU A 397 29.68 -20.68 2.78
CA GLU A 397 29.46 -22.05 3.24
C GLU A 397 30.52 -22.49 4.27
N ALA A 398 30.27 -23.63 4.91
CA ALA A 398 31.05 -24.16 6.02
C ALA A 398 32.46 -24.59 5.62
#